data_AF-A0A369QAT4-F1
#
_entry.id   AF-A0A369QAT4-F1
#
_cell.length_a   1.000
_cell.length_b   1.000
_cell.length_c   1.000
_cell.angle_alpha   90.00
_cell.angle_beta   90.00
_cell.angle_gamma   90.00
#
_symmetry.space_group_name_H-M   'P 1'
#
loop_
_entity.id
_entity.type
_entity.pdbx_description
1 polymer ?
#
loop_
_entity_poly.entity_id
_entity_poly.type
_entity_poly.pdbx_seq_one_letter_code
_entity_poly.pdbx_strand_id
1 'polypeptide(L)'
;MKNFIYLFLILLSISSYSCYEQEAIKGKAIEFDKIDFTKNNYKDSLEDNLLNNLYKKFSADHSYYFVSKPYADQLYDTLGVTTIYKKNGEKLWEIGRYFSKWSTFLNNKGDALTFVNDFAGDSHFTEEETVILFYKNGALVKDYKLKDVFKEPTAYGTWVYTVEGEPQEINGEEIVDPDSVQSIMGKKNLFTQNEILNIITSERQIISMNLNNGQINRRINDAYNYVKNYKIKYDSLQIIGRNVAFNQFGLPKLTNGQDFEMALAEFLGLTLLSGDEVITDRRKLVGFELHLLINKDGKAEIISVDEENEKIKSQIKKFVERNTFSTNYHDPDIDKMKFFSIILMERNKTKPNNS
;
A
#
# COMPACT_ATOMS: atom_id res chain seq x y z
N MET A 1 -5.39 23.33 -17.01
CA MET A 1 -6.81 23.72 -16.73
C MET A 1 -7.64 22.60 -16.07
N LYS A 2 -7.50 21.32 -16.48
CA LYS A 2 -8.23 20.20 -15.84
C LYS A 2 -7.71 19.83 -14.42
N ASN A 3 -6.40 19.92 -14.15
CA ASN A 3 -5.83 19.58 -12.83
C ASN A 3 -6.16 20.62 -11.73
N PHE A 4 -6.36 21.89 -12.10
CA PHE A 4 -6.68 22.96 -11.14
C PHE A 4 -8.13 22.91 -10.61
N ILE A 5 -9.04 22.26 -11.33
CA ILE A 5 -10.42 22.02 -10.87
C ILE A 5 -10.42 20.94 -9.76
N TYR A 6 -9.50 19.97 -9.84
CA TYR A 6 -9.31 18.96 -8.80
C TYR A 6 -8.74 19.55 -7.51
N LEU A 7 -7.73 20.43 -7.60
CA LEU A 7 -7.15 21.11 -6.43
C LEU A 7 -8.20 21.94 -5.66
N PHE A 8 -9.13 22.57 -6.38
CA PHE A 8 -10.21 23.38 -5.80
C PHE A 8 -11.32 22.52 -5.15
N LEU A 9 -11.62 21.34 -5.70
CA LEU A 9 -12.55 20.39 -5.09
C LEU A 9 -11.98 19.76 -3.80
N ILE A 10 -10.66 19.56 -3.74
CA ILE A 10 -9.98 19.05 -2.53
C ILE A 10 -9.97 20.12 -1.42
N LEU A 11 -9.69 21.39 -1.74
CA LEU A 11 -9.71 22.48 -0.76
C LEU A 11 -11.08 22.73 -0.10
N LEU A 12 -12.18 22.52 -0.84
CA LEU A 12 -13.55 22.57 -0.27
C LEU A 12 -13.89 21.40 0.67
N SER A 13 -13.10 20.31 0.64
CA SER A 13 -13.28 19.15 1.53
C SER A 13 -12.38 19.19 2.78
N ILE A 14 -11.36 20.05 2.80
CA ILE A 14 -10.41 20.18 3.93
C ILE A 14 -10.92 21.14 5.00
N SER A 15 -11.77 22.12 4.64
CA SER A 15 -12.34 23.09 5.59
C SER A 15 -13.33 22.50 6.61
N SER A 16 -13.62 21.20 6.53
CA SER A 16 -14.42 20.45 7.51
C SER A 16 -13.59 19.53 8.44
N TYR A 17 -12.26 19.51 8.32
CA TYR A 17 -11.36 18.69 9.14
C TYR A 17 -10.25 19.52 9.81
N SER A 18 -10.60 20.54 10.61
CA SER A 18 -9.65 21.21 11.49
C SER A 18 -10.11 21.16 12.96
N CYS A 19 -9.80 20.06 13.64
CA CYS A 19 -9.36 20.04 15.04
C CYS A 19 -9.26 18.58 15.49
N TYR A 20 -8.06 18.02 15.48
CA TYR A 20 -7.72 16.91 16.38
C TYR A 20 -6.28 17.11 16.82
N GLU A 21 -6.11 17.76 17.99
CA GLU A 21 -4.91 17.55 18.80
C GLU A 21 -4.90 16.08 19.20
N GLN A 22 -3.92 15.31 18.73
CA GLN A 22 -3.64 13.98 19.27
C GLN A 22 -2.43 14.06 20.19
N GLU A 23 -2.68 13.81 21.48
CA GLU A 23 -1.64 13.60 22.48
C GLU A 23 -0.74 12.43 22.06
N ALA A 24 0.57 12.68 22.09
CA ALA A 24 1.59 11.69 21.80
C ALA A 24 1.54 10.52 22.81
N ILE A 25 1.03 9.37 22.37
CA ILE A 25 1.19 8.11 23.11
C ILE A 25 2.65 7.69 23.00
N LYS A 26 3.39 7.80 24.10
CA LYS A 26 4.77 7.27 24.22
C LYS A 26 4.76 5.77 23.96
N GLY A 27 5.28 5.36 22.80
CA GLY A 27 5.51 3.97 22.46
C GLY A 27 6.52 3.33 23.43
N LYS A 28 6.11 2.25 24.09
CA LYS A 28 7.05 1.25 24.63
C LYS A 28 7.54 0.42 23.45
N ALA A 29 8.87 0.31 23.30
CA ALA A 29 9.47 -0.72 22.46
C ALA A 29 9.03 -2.09 22.99
N ILE A 30 8.30 -2.85 22.19
CA ILE A 30 7.98 -4.25 22.49
C ILE A 30 9.02 -5.09 21.76
N GLU A 31 9.92 -5.70 22.52
CA GLU A 31 10.75 -6.80 22.03
C GLU A 31 9.82 -7.95 21.59
N PHE A 32 9.94 -8.35 20.32
CA PHE A 32 9.13 -9.43 19.73
C PHE A 32 9.27 -10.79 20.44
N ASP A 33 10.24 -10.95 21.34
CA ASP A 33 10.60 -12.22 21.97
C ASP A 33 9.87 -12.53 23.30
N LYS A 34 8.89 -11.71 23.73
CA LYS A 34 8.25 -11.86 25.06
C LYS A 34 6.72 -11.93 25.08
N ILE A 35 6.06 -12.29 23.98
CA ILE A 35 4.61 -12.52 23.98
C ILE A 35 4.35 -14.03 24.09
N ASP A 36 3.55 -14.44 25.08
CA ASP A 36 3.09 -15.83 25.23
C ASP A 36 1.92 -16.08 24.26
N PHE A 37 2.17 -16.92 23.25
CA PHE A 37 1.33 -17.06 22.04
C PHE A 37 0.34 -18.25 22.09
N THR A 38 -0.10 -18.68 23.27
CA THR A 38 -0.96 -19.87 23.41
C THR A 38 -2.47 -19.63 23.18
N LYS A 39 -2.90 -18.49 22.65
CA LYS A 39 -4.32 -18.23 22.32
C LYS A 39 -4.52 -17.79 20.88
N ASN A 40 -4.63 -18.79 19.99
CA ASN A 40 -5.26 -18.64 18.69
C ASN A 40 -6.75 -18.34 18.88
N ASN A 41 -7.17 -17.12 18.54
CA ASN A 41 -8.56 -16.84 18.21
C ASN A 41 -8.58 -16.18 16.84
N TYR A 42 -8.96 -16.96 15.83
CA TYR A 42 -9.44 -16.44 14.56
C TYR A 42 -10.68 -15.60 14.85
N LYS A 43 -10.52 -14.28 14.86
CA LYS A 43 -11.64 -13.34 14.81
C LYS A 43 -11.56 -12.63 13.45
N ASP A 44 -12.11 -13.30 12.45
CA ASP A 44 -12.42 -12.72 11.15
C ASP A 44 -13.55 -11.70 11.37
N SER A 45 -13.19 -10.44 11.57
CA SER A 45 -14.11 -9.32 11.38
C SER A 45 -13.40 -8.26 10.55
N LEU A 46 -14.16 -7.58 9.68
CA LEU A 46 -13.76 -6.56 8.71
C LEU A 46 -12.82 -5.43 9.21
N GLU A 47 -12.45 -5.42 10.49
CA GLU A 47 -11.40 -4.58 11.07
C GLU A 47 -9.99 -4.95 10.59
N ASP A 48 -9.82 -6.10 9.92
CA ASP A 48 -8.53 -6.55 9.41
C ASP A 48 -8.14 -5.95 8.03
N ASN A 49 -9.00 -5.04 7.52
CA ASN A 49 -8.81 -4.17 6.34
C ASN A 49 -7.93 -2.93 6.64
N LEU A 50 -7.14 -2.96 7.71
CA LEU A 50 -6.27 -1.83 8.02
C LEU A 50 -5.11 -1.78 7.01
N LEU A 51 -5.02 -0.63 6.34
CA LEU A 51 -4.22 -0.36 5.16
C LEU A 51 -2.71 -0.49 5.42
N ASN A 52 -2.28 -0.38 6.68
CA ASN A 52 -0.93 0.05 7.02
C ASN A 52 -0.21 -0.93 7.94
N ASN A 53 -0.11 -2.17 7.51
CA ASN A 53 0.42 -3.21 8.35
C ASN A 53 1.89 -3.48 8.07
N LEU A 54 2.73 -3.27 9.08
CA LEU A 54 3.99 -3.99 9.19
C LEU A 54 3.64 -5.44 9.53
N TYR A 55 4.06 -6.41 8.72
CA TYR A 55 3.78 -7.82 9.03
C TYR A 55 4.89 -8.78 8.66
N LYS A 56 4.86 -9.95 9.31
CA LYS A 56 5.68 -11.12 9.05
C LYS A 56 4.78 -12.26 8.58
N LYS A 57 5.17 -12.94 7.49
CA LYS A 57 4.47 -14.13 6.97
C LYS A 57 5.46 -15.26 6.67
N PHE A 58 5.11 -16.47 7.10
CA PHE A 58 5.95 -17.66 6.96
C PHE A 58 5.70 -18.40 5.64
N SER A 59 6.71 -19.16 5.17
CA SER A 59 6.51 -20.24 4.19
C SER A 59 5.63 -21.34 4.79
N ALA A 60 5.05 -22.18 3.94
CA ALA A 60 4.13 -23.25 4.37
C ALA A 60 4.76 -24.20 5.42
N ASP A 61 6.04 -24.53 5.25
CA ASP A 61 6.79 -25.38 6.17
C ASP A 61 7.45 -24.62 7.35
N HIS A 62 7.27 -23.30 7.42
CA HIS A 62 7.85 -22.39 8.40
C HIS A 62 9.40 -22.40 8.46
N SER A 63 10.08 -22.86 7.40
CA SER A 63 11.56 -22.80 7.33
C SER A 63 12.08 -21.40 6.94
N TYR A 64 11.23 -20.58 6.31
CA TYR A 64 11.53 -19.20 5.95
C TYR A 64 10.35 -18.28 6.29
N TYR A 65 10.62 -16.99 6.28
CA TYR A 65 9.58 -15.97 6.38
C TYR A 65 10.00 -14.70 5.66
N PHE A 66 9.04 -13.82 5.41
CA PHE A 66 9.32 -12.47 4.95
C PHE A 66 8.66 -11.45 5.88
N VAL A 67 9.26 -10.27 5.94
CA VAL A 67 8.71 -9.09 6.62
C VAL A 67 8.48 -8.03 5.56
N SER A 68 7.24 -7.54 5.47
CA SER A 68 6.85 -6.47 4.56
C SER A 68 6.53 -5.22 5.38
N LYS A 69 7.23 -4.12 5.09
CA LYS A 69 7.10 -2.84 5.77
C LYS A 69 6.57 -1.79 4.80
N PRO A 70 5.42 -1.15 5.07
CA PRO A 70 4.93 -0.05 4.26
C PRO A 70 5.72 1.23 4.58
N TYR A 71 5.87 2.12 3.60
CA TYR A 71 6.38 3.47 3.81
C TYR A 71 5.27 4.54 3.73
N ALA A 72 4.04 4.17 3.40
CA ALA A 72 2.94 5.10 3.30
C ALA A 72 1.65 4.47 3.80
N ASP A 73 0.65 5.32 4.02
CA ASP A 73 -0.73 4.87 4.11
C ASP A 73 -1.20 4.37 2.75
N GLN A 74 -1.28 3.05 2.56
CA GLN A 74 -1.54 2.51 1.24
C GLN A 74 -2.22 1.14 1.30
N LEU A 75 -3.28 1.01 0.53
CA LEU A 75 -4.06 -0.22 0.41
C LEU A 75 -3.21 -1.41 -0.08
N TYR A 76 -2.41 -1.24 -1.14
CA TYR A 76 -1.75 -2.37 -1.81
C TYR A 76 -0.32 -2.06 -2.33
N ASP A 77 0.37 -3.13 -2.70
CA ASP A 77 1.73 -3.34 -3.24
C ASP A 77 2.56 -2.17 -3.83
N THR A 78 2.84 -1.16 -3.02
CA THR A 78 3.48 0.08 -3.49
C THR A 78 4.75 0.39 -2.69
N LEU A 79 4.77 1.51 -1.96
CA LEU A 79 5.99 2.04 -1.37
C LEU A 79 6.35 1.29 -0.09
N GLY A 80 7.53 0.69 -0.06
CA GLY A 80 7.98 -0.03 1.11
C GLY A 80 9.15 -0.94 0.83
N VAL A 81 9.30 -1.93 1.69
CA VAL A 81 10.35 -2.93 1.57
C VAL A 81 9.85 -4.27 2.05
N THR A 82 10.19 -5.32 1.32
CA THR A 82 9.93 -6.70 1.72
C THR A 82 11.24 -7.45 1.79
N THR A 83 11.60 -7.89 2.98
CA THR A 83 12.86 -8.60 3.25
C THR A 83 12.57 -10.04 3.61
N ILE A 84 13.34 -10.97 3.05
CA ILE A 84 13.17 -12.41 3.22
C ILE A 84 14.27 -12.93 4.15
N TYR A 85 13.89 -13.81 5.06
CA TYR A 85 14.74 -14.33 6.11
C TYR A 85 14.64 -15.86 6.22
N LYS A 86 15.73 -16.48 6.67
CA LYS A 86 15.69 -17.82 7.26
C LYS A 86 14.95 -17.77 8.60
N LYS A 87 14.45 -18.91 9.06
CA LYS A 87 13.82 -19.04 10.40
C LYS A 87 14.68 -18.50 11.55
N ASN A 88 16.01 -18.60 11.46
CA ASN A 88 16.95 -18.09 12.47
C ASN A 88 17.14 -16.55 12.44
N GLY A 89 16.47 -15.82 11.54
CA GLY A 89 16.58 -14.38 11.40
C GLY A 89 17.67 -13.88 10.45
N GLU A 90 18.42 -14.77 9.81
CA GLU A 90 19.40 -14.37 8.78
C GLU A 90 18.69 -13.81 7.54
N LYS A 91 19.01 -12.58 7.15
CA LYS A 91 18.50 -11.94 5.92
C LYS A 91 19.07 -12.66 4.70
N LEU A 92 18.19 -13.03 3.76
CA LEU A 92 18.56 -13.64 2.49
C LEU A 92 18.62 -12.61 1.36
N TRP A 93 17.53 -11.90 1.12
CA TRP A 93 17.40 -10.91 0.05
C TRP A 93 16.21 -9.99 0.32
N GLU A 94 16.02 -8.99 -0.54
CA GLU A 94 15.06 -7.91 -0.35
C GLU A 94 14.49 -7.40 -1.68
N ILE A 95 13.25 -6.92 -1.64
CA ILE A 95 12.59 -6.20 -2.73
C ILE A 95 12.20 -4.82 -2.18
N GLY A 96 12.53 -3.75 -2.91
CA GLY A 96 12.13 -2.37 -2.60
C GLY A 96 10.65 -2.09 -2.89
N ARG A 97 9.76 -2.93 -2.34
CA ARG A 97 8.32 -2.86 -2.50
C ARG A 97 7.65 -3.44 -1.25
N TYR A 98 6.58 -2.81 -0.80
CA TYR A 98 5.64 -3.41 0.15
C TYR A 98 4.75 -4.39 -0.62
N PHE A 99 4.40 -5.54 -0.04
CA PHE A 99 3.33 -6.39 -0.58
C PHE A 99 2.21 -6.58 0.45
N SER A 100 0.99 -6.86 -0.01
CA SER A 100 -0.15 -7.14 0.87
C SER A 100 -0.02 -8.52 1.54
N LYS A 101 -0.52 -8.63 2.79
CA LYS A 101 -0.40 -9.83 3.63
C LYS A 101 -1.03 -11.09 2.99
N TRP A 102 -2.22 -10.94 2.43
CA TRP A 102 -3.02 -12.08 1.97
C TRP A 102 -2.61 -12.59 0.59
N SER A 103 -2.14 -11.69 -0.28
CA SER A 103 -1.90 -12.00 -1.69
C SER A 103 -0.44 -12.31 -2.02
N THR A 104 0.42 -12.52 -1.01
CA THR A 104 1.86 -12.77 -1.17
C THR A 104 2.30 -14.11 -0.59
N PHE A 105 3.07 -14.90 -1.33
CA PHE A 105 3.41 -16.28 -0.99
C PHE A 105 4.91 -16.54 -1.18
N LEU A 106 5.54 -17.13 -0.17
CA LEU A 106 6.95 -17.52 -0.18
C LEU A 106 7.05 -19.04 -0.35
N ASN A 107 7.96 -19.52 -1.19
CA ASN A 107 8.21 -20.94 -1.31
C ASN A 107 8.99 -21.51 -0.10
N ASN A 108 9.04 -22.83 0.05
CA ASN A 108 9.73 -23.45 1.20
C ASN A 108 11.27 -23.49 1.05
N LYS A 109 11.83 -22.79 0.06
CA LYS A 109 13.29 -22.60 -0.08
C LYS A 109 13.72 -21.17 0.26
N GLY A 110 12.76 -20.27 0.46
CA GLY A 110 13.03 -18.85 0.72
C GLY A 110 13.73 -18.12 -0.44
N ASP A 111 13.78 -18.71 -1.64
CA ASP A 111 14.45 -18.12 -2.80
C ASP A 111 13.46 -17.50 -3.81
N ALA A 112 12.15 -17.72 -3.64
CA ALA A 112 11.12 -17.21 -4.53
C ALA A 112 9.88 -16.69 -3.79
N LEU A 113 9.35 -15.56 -4.27
CA LEU A 113 8.15 -14.91 -3.74
C LEU A 113 7.18 -14.62 -4.89
N THR A 114 5.93 -15.03 -4.73
CA THR A 114 4.84 -14.77 -5.66
C THR A 114 3.86 -13.79 -5.05
N PHE A 115 3.55 -12.71 -5.75
CA PHE A 115 2.49 -11.79 -5.41
C PHE A 115 1.35 -11.92 -6.42
N VAL A 116 0.11 -11.90 -5.94
CA VAL A 116 -1.12 -11.92 -6.73
C VAL A 116 -1.83 -10.60 -6.49
N ASN A 117 -2.06 -9.80 -7.53
CA ASN A 117 -2.84 -8.58 -7.43
C ASN A 117 -4.33 -8.93 -7.58
N ASP A 118 -5.03 -9.16 -6.47
CA ASP A 118 -6.45 -9.50 -6.43
C ASP A 118 -7.39 -8.33 -6.77
N PHE A 119 -6.87 -7.09 -6.78
CA PHE A 119 -7.62 -5.85 -7.02
C PHE A 119 -7.49 -5.29 -8.44
N ALA A 120 -6.73 -5.94 -9.32
CA ALA A 120 -6.82 -5.64 -10.74
C ALA A 120 -8.29 -5.78 -11.15
N GLY A 121 -8.95 -4.66 -11.51
CA GLY A 121 -10.37 -4.66 -11.87
C GLY A 121 -11.26 -3.52 -11.37
N ASP A 122 -10.75 -2.49 -10.67
CA ASP A 122 -11.60 -1.32 -10.36
C ASP A 122 -11.86 -0.50 -11.65
N SER A 123 -13.01 -0.78 -12.27
CA SER A 123 -13.64 -0.15 -13.44
C SER A 123 -12.97 -0.18 -14.82
N HIS A 124 -11.67 -0.49 -14.95
CA HIS A 124 -10.97 -0.42 -16.25
C HIS A 124 -9.91 -1.51 -16.47
N PHE A 125 -10.31 -2.79 -16.57
CA PHE A 125 -9.38 -3.81 -17.02
C PHE A 125 -8.82 -3.50 -18.40
N THR A 126 -7.50 -3.54 -18.49
CA THR A 126 -6.84 -3.81 -19.76
C THR A 126 -6.28 -5.22 -19.69
N GLU A 127 -6.36 -5.97 -20.79
CA GLU A 127 -5.75 -7.30 -20.91
C GLU A 127 -4.24 -7.31 -20.57
N GLU A 128 -3.61 -6.13 -20.58
CA GLU A 128 -2.20 -5.90 -20.29
C GLU A 128 -1.90 -5.66 -18.80
N GLU A 129 -2.92 -5.57 -17.95
CA GLU A 129 -2.74 -5.36 -16.52
C GLU A 129 -2.05 -6.57 -15.87
N THR A 130 -1.04 -6.28 -15.05
CA THR A 130 -0.25 -7.32 -14.37
C THR A 130 -0.99 -7.82 -13.14
N VAL A 131 -1.23 -9.13 -13.10
CA VAL A 131 -2.05 -9.77 -12.06
C VAL A 131 -1.26 -10.73 -11.18
N ILE A 132 -0.12 -11.25 -11.64
CA ILE A 132 0.78 -12.07 -10.83
C ILE A 132 2.22 -11.63 -11.08
N LEU A 133 2.98 -11.41 -10.02
CA LEU A 133 4.40 -11.13 -10.05
C LEU A 133 5.18 -12.26 -9.38
N PHE A 134 6.22 -12.75 -10.03
CA PHE A 134 7.09 -13.79 -9.50
C PHE A 134 8.53 -13.28 -9.41
N TYR A 135 9.03 -13.22 -8.19
CA TYR A 135 10.38 -12.81 -7.87
C TYR A 135 11.23 -14.02 -7.50
N LYS A 136 12.50 -13.99 -7.89
CA LYS A 136 13.52 -14.95 -7.45
C LYS A 136 14.77 -14.20 -7.00
N ASN A 137 15.23 -14.47 -5.78
CA ASN A 137 16.39 -13.81 -5.17
C ASN A 137 16.35 -12.27 -5.31
N GLY A 138 15.19 -11.67 -5.06
CA GLY A 138 14.99 -10.21 -5.10
C GLY A 138 14.75 -9.61 -6.49
N ALA A 139 14.93 -10.36 -7.58
CA ALA A 139 14.68 -9.88 -8.94
C ALA A 139 13.31 -10.36 -9.45
N LEU A 140 12.59 -9.49 -10.16
CA LEU A 140 11.40 -9.89 -10.92
C LEU A 140 11.85 -10.79 -12.07
N VAL A 141 11.39 -12.04 -12.08
CA VAL A 141 11.73 -13.03 -13.11
C VAL A 141 10.59 -13.22 -14.09
N LYS A 142 9.35 -13.10 -13.61
CA LYS A 142 8.17 -13.28 -14.43
C LYS A 142 7.02 -12.43 -13.92
N ASP A 143 6.29 -11.85 -14.86
CA ASP A 143 4.96 -11.30 -14.63
C ASP A 143 3.95 -12.04 -15.50
N TYR A 144 2.73 -12.11 -15.01
CA TYR A 144 1.58 -12.57 -15.78
C TYR A 144 0.59 -11.44 -15.87
N LYS A 145 0.16 -11.17 -17.10
CA LYS A 145 -0.90 -10.24 -17.42
C LYS A 145 -2.24 -10.95 -17.38
N LEU A 146 -3.32 -10.19 -17.29
CA LEU A 146 -4.67 -10.73 -17.26
C LEU A 146 -4.93 -11.70 -18.43
N LYS A 147 -4.50 -11.35 -19.65
CA LYS A 147 -4.61 -12.22 -20.84
C LYS A 147 -3.82 -13.54 -20.77
N ASP A 148 -2.80 -13.62 -19.93
CA ASP A 148 -2.05 -14.87 -19.73
C ASP A 148 -2.81 -15.81 -18.78
N VAL A 149 -3.72 -15.22 -17.98
CA VAL A 149 -4.49 -15.86 -16.92
C VAL A 149 -5.92 -16.16 -17.40
N PHE A 150 -6.51 -15.37 -18.30
CA PHE A 150 -7.87 -15.55 -18.85
C PHE A 150 -7.86 -15.77 -20.36
N LYS A 151 -8.87 -16.48 -20.86
CA LYS A 151 -9.08 -16.67 -22.31
C LYS A 151 -10.00 -15.62 -22.91
N GLU A 152 -10.93 -15.08 -22.12
CA GLU A 152 -11.84 -14.03 -22.53
C GLU A 152 -11.84 -12.90 -21.50
N PRO A 153 -12.10 -11.64 -21.91
CA PRO A 153 -12.17 -10.52 -20.98
C PRO A 153 -13.31 -10.76 -19.98
N THR A 154 -12.99 -10.81 -18.69
CA THR A 154 -14.02 -10.86 -17.65
C THR A 154 -14.81 -9.56 -17.67
N ALA A 155 -16.14 -9.66 -17.74
CA ALA A 155 -17.00 -8.52 -17.48
C ALA A 155 -16.72 -8.00 -16.05
N TYR A 156 -16.57 -6.67 -15.92
CA TYR A 156 -16.49 -5.86 -14.69
C TYR A 156 -16.43 -6.61 -13.33
N GLY A 157 -15.32 -6.49 -12.58
CA GLY A 157 -15.20 -7.03 -11.21
C GLY A 157 -13.74 -7.38 -10.82
N THR A 158 -13.52 -8.11 -9.72
CA THR A 158 -12.20 -8.69 -9.40
C THR A 158 -11.97 -9.96 -10.21
N TRP A 159 -10.75 -10.20 -10.71
CA TRP A 159 -10.46 -11.44 -11.48
C TRP A 159 -10.31 -12.67 -10.58
N VAL A 160 -10.00 -12.46 -9.31
CA VAL A 160 -10.03 -13.50 -8.28
C VAL A 160 -11.46 -13.66 -7.77
N TYR A 161 -11.85 -14.89 -7.44
CA TYR A 161 -13.18 -15.20 -6.94
C TYR A 161 -13.50 -14.42 -5.66
N THR A 162 -14.63 -13.73 -5.69
CA THR A 162 -15.26 -13.07 -4.56
C THR A 162 -16.68 -13.64 -4.42
N VAL A 163 -17.21 -13.65 -3.20
CA VAL A 163 -18.59 -14.12 -3.00
C VAL A 163 -19.54 -13.05 -3.56
N GLU A 164 -20.03 -13.26 -4.77
CA GLU A 164 -21.23 -12.57 -5.24
C GLU A 164 -22.45 -13.27 -4.65
N GLY A 165 -22.99 -12.68 -3.59
CA GLY A 165 -24.25 -13.09 -3.02
C GLY A 165 -24.63 -12.07 -1.96
N GLU A 166 -25.76 -11.39 -2.17
CA GLU A 166 -26.42 -10.71 -1.07
C GLU A 166 -26.64 -11.76 0.03
N PRO A 167 -26.27 -11.45 1.27
CA PRO A 167 -26.56 -12.35 2.35
C PRO A 167 -28.07 -12.65 2.40
N GLN A 168 -28.42 -13.90 2.68
CA GLN A 168 -29.83 -14.22 2.91
C GLN A 168 -30.24 -13.64 4.26
N GLU A 169 -31.07 -12.61 4.25
CA GLU A 169 -31.78 -12.18 5.46
C GLU A 169 -32.90 -13.18 5.76
N ILE A 170 -32.79 -13.86 6.91
CA ILE A 170 -33.91 -14.60 7.50
C ILE A 170 -34.22 -13.91 8.82
N ASN A 171 -35.43 -13.34 8.93
CA ASN A 171 -35.89 -12.59 10.11
C ASN A 171 -35.04 -11.36 10.49
N GLY A 172 -34.40 -10.70 9.52
CA GLY A 172 -33.53 -9.54 9.76
C GLY A 172 -32.14 -9.91 10.30
N GLU A 173 -31.79 -11.19 10.33
CA GLU A 173 -30.42 -11.65 10.58
C GLU A 173 -29.78 -12.13 9.27
N GLU A 174 -28.57 -11.63 9.04
CA GLU A 174 -27.71 -11.99 7.93
C GLU A 174 -27.18 -13.42 8.13
N ILE A 175 -27.70 -14.42 7.40
CA ILE A 175 -27.21 -15.81 7.48
C ILE A 175 -26.42 -16.15 6.22
N VAL A 176 -25.12 -15.91 6.25
CA VAL A 176 -24.18 -16.58 5.35
C VAL A 176 -23.71 -17.83 6.07
N ASP A 177 -24.04 -19.03 5.58
CA ASP A 177 -23.44 -20.27 6.08
C ASP A 177 -21.91 -20.17 5.87
N PRO A 178 -21.13 -19.99 6.96
CA PRO A 178 -19.70 -19.75 6.87
C PRO A 178 -18.95 -20.98 6.34
N ASP A 179 -19.56 -22.16 6.43
CA ASP A 179 -19.01 -23.44 6.00
C ASP A 179 -19.50 -23.86 4.60
N SER A 180 -20.34 -23.04 3.96
CA SER A 180 -20.73 -23.27 2.58
C SER A 180 -19.49 -23.25 1.67
N VAL A 181 -19.49 -24.10 0.64
CA VAL A 181 -18.40 -24.19 -0.34
C VAL A 181 -18.08 -22.82 -0.96
N GLN A 182 -19.11 -22.00 -1.19
CA GLN A 182 -18.97 -20.64 -1.74
C GLN A 182 -18.28 -19.69 -0.76
N SER A 183 -18.68 -19.70 0.51
CA SER A 183 -18.01 -18.91 1.57
C SER A 183 -16.54 -19.30 1.71
N ILE A 184 -16.23 -20.61 1.68
CA ILE A 184 -14.86 -21.11 1.68
C ILE A 184 -14.08 -20.64 0.45
N MET A 185 -14.66 -20.74 -0.75
CA MET A 185 -14.04 -20.26 -1.99
C MET A 185 -13.73 -18.76 -1.94
N GLY A 186 -14.62 -17.95 -1.38
CA GLY A 186 -14.40 -16.51 -1.26
C GLY A 186 -13.34 -16.13 -0.24
N LYS A 187 -13.43 -16.69 0.98
CA LYS A 187 -12.45 -16.42 2.05
C LYS A 187 -11.06 -16.97 1.75
N LYS A 188 -10.97 -18.00 0.90
CA LYS A 188 -9.74 -18.73 0.58
C LYS A 188 -9.55 -18.86 -0.93
N ASN A 189 -9.80 -17.76 -1.63
CA ASN A 189 -9.64 -17.66 -3.08
C ASN A 189 -8.16 -17.76 -3.51
N LEU A 190 -7.22 -17.47 -2.62
CA LEU A 190 -5.79 -17.69 -2.77
C LEU A 190 -5.30 -18.64 -1.67
N PHE A 191 -4.71 -19.77 -2.04
CA PHE A 191 -4.20 -20.72 -1.05
C PHE A 191 -3.04 -21.56 -1.57
N THR A 192 -2.16 -21.98 -0.66
CA THR A 192 -1.09 -22.92 -0.98
C THR A 192 -1.44 -24.33 -0.56
N GLN A 193 -0.90 -25.29 -1.30
CA GLN A 193 -0.82 -26.68 -0.89
C GLN A 193 0.56 -27.20 -1.29
N ASN A 194 1.45 -27.32 -0.31
CA ASN A 194 2.88 -27.56 -0.54
C ASN A 194 3.50 -26.43 -1.38
N GLU A 195 4.19 -26.76 -2.48
CA GLU A 195 4.87 -25.82 -3.37
C GLU A 195 3.97 -25.26 -4.50
N ILE A 196 2.65 -25.39 -4.36
CA ILE A 196 1.68 -24.98 -5.37
C ILE A 196 0.76 -23.92 -4.79
N LEU A 197 0.75 -22.75 -5.43
CA LEU A 197 -0.26 -21.72 -5.23
C LEU A 197 -1.46 -22.02 -6.12
N ASN A 198 -2.63 -22.09 -5.51
CA ASN A 198 -3.91 -22.24 -6.19
C ASN A 198 -4.69 -20.94 -6.08
N ILE A 199 -5.18 -20.48 -7.23
CA ILE A 199 -5.93 -19.24 -7.37
C ILE A 199 -7.30 -19.59 -7.93
N ILE A 200 -8.35 -19.32 -7.17
CA ILE A 200 -9.73 -19.45 -7.63
C ILE A 200 -10.09 -18.18 -8.39
N THR A 201 -10.39 -18.31 -9.68
CA THR A 201 -10.76 -17.18 -10.53
C THR A 201 -12.24 -16.87 -10.44
N SER A 202 -12.64 -15.67 -10.86
CA SER A 202 -14.05 -15.27 -11.00
C SER A 202 -14.84 -16.19 -11.95
N GLU A 203 -14.19 -16.77 -12.96
CA GLU A 203 -14.75 -17.84 -13.83
C GLU A 203 -14.95 -19.19 -13.12
N ARG A 204 -14.73 -19.25 -11.79
CA ARG A 204 -14.82 -20.47 -10.98
C ARG A 204 -13.87 -21.58 -11.47
N GLN A 205 -12.71 -21.18 -12.00
CA GLN A 205 -11.62 -22.08 -12.33
C GLN A 205 -10.56 -22.03 -11.22
N ILE A 206 -9.71 -23.05 -11.14
CA ILE A 206 -8.50 -23.01 -10.33
C ILE A 206 -7.30 -22.98 -11.24
N ILE A 207 -6.45 -21.97 -11.04
CA ILE A 207 -5.13 -21.87 -11.65
C ILE A 207 -4.10 -22.32 -10.63
N SER A 208 -3.33 -23.34 -10.97
CA SER A 208 -2.27 -23.87 -10.11
C SER A 208 -0.90 -23.45 -10.63
N MET A 209 -0.14 -22.74 -9.80
CA MET A 209 1.19 -22.21 -10.09
C MET A 209 2.24 -22.82 -9.16
N ASN A 210 3.38 -23.24 -9.70
CA ASN A 210 4.51 -23.73 -8.89
C ASN A 210 5.33 -22.57 -8.35
N LEU A 211 5.45 -22.51 -7.02
CA LEU A 211 6.15 -21.45 -6.29
C LEU A 211 7.68 -21.49 -6.44
N ASN A 212 8.28 -22.57 -6.96
CA ASN A 212 9.73 -22.65 -7.19
C ASN A 212 10.20 -21.98 -8.49
N ASN A 213 9.32 -21.94 -9.49
CA ASN A 213 9.68 -21.53 -10.85
C ASN A 213 8.68 -20.57 -11.49
N GLY A 214 7.59 -20.25 -10.79
CA GLY A 214 6.57 -19.33 -11.25
C GLY A 214 5.82 -19.81 -12.49
N GLN A 215 5.74 -21.12 -12.75
CA GLN A 215 4.99 -21.66 -13.89
C GLN A 215 3.56 -22.02 -13.50
N ILE A 216 2.59 -21.62 -14.32
CA ILE A 216 1.22 -22.12 -14.27
C ILE A 216 1.23 -23.53 -14.85
N ASN A 217 1.00 -24.52 -14.00
CA ASN A 217 1.11 -25.94 -14.33
C ASN A 217 -0.21 -26.55 -14.79
N ARG A 218 -1.33 -26.04 -14.27
CA ARG A 218 -2.65 -26.66 -14.43
C ARG A 218 -3.77 -25.65 -14.30
N ARG A 219 -4.85 -25.92 -15.03
CA ARG A 219 -6.15 -25.26 -14.91
C ARG A 219 -7.23 -26.30 -14.62
N ILE A 220 -8.13 -26.00 -13.70
CA ILE A 220 -9.25 -26.88 -13.31
C ILE A 220 -10.53 -26.07 -13.51
N ASN A 221 -11.41 -26.51 -14.41
CA ASN A 221 -12.59 -25.73 -14.82
C ASN A 221 -13.79 -25.87 -13.87
N ASP A 222 -13.58 -26.40 -12.67
CA ASP A 222 -14.64 -26.68 -11.69
C ASP A 222 -14.10 -26.51 -10.27
N ALA A 223 -13.93 -25.25 -9.86
CA ALA A 223 -13.44 -24.92 -8.52
C ALA A 223 -14.41 -25.38 -7.43
N TYR A 224 -15.73 -25.34 -7.69
CA TYR A 224 -16.75 -25.72 -6.71
C TYR A 224 -16.62 -27.20 -6.30
N ASN A 225 -16.63 -28.12 -7.27
CA ASN A 225 -16.48 -29.54 -6.95
C ASN A 225 -15.07 -29.86 -6.45
N TYR A 226 -14.05 -29.14 -6.90
CA TYR A 226 -12.70 -29.28 -6.34
C TYR A 226 -12.70 -28.97 -4.84
N VAL A 227 -13.16 -27.78 -4.42
CA VAL A 227 -13.17 -27.35 -3.02
C VAL A 227 -14.06 -28.26 -2.17
N LYS A 228 -15.25 -28.60 -2.68
CA LYS A 228 -16.20 -29.50 -2.01
C LYS A 228 -15.61 -30.87 -1.70
N ASN A 229 -14.90 -31.47 -2.66
CA ASN A 229 -14.46 -32.87 -2.56
C ASN A 229 -13.07 -33.02 -1.93
N TYR A 230 -12.15 -32.06 -2.12
CA TYR A 230 -10.76 -32.24 -1.75
C TYR A 230 -10.40 -31.90 -0.29
N LYS A 231 -11.37 -31.43 0.53
CA LYS A 231 -11.13 -31.03 1.94
C LYS A 231 -9.80 -30.28 2.08
N ILE A 232 -9.65 -29.21 1.31
CA ILE A 232 -8.37 -28.51 1.11
C ILE A 232 -7.67 -28.33 2.46
N LYS A 233 -6.51 -28.98 2.61
CA LYS A 233 -5.63 -28.76 3.76
C LYS A 233 -4.81 -27.53 3.44
N TYR A 234 -5.29 -26.41 3.94
CA TYR A 234 -4.58 -25.14 3.86
C TYR A 234 -3.33 -25.23 4.71
N ASP A 235 -2.20 -24.80 4.16
CA ASP A 235 -1.05 -24.50 5.00
C ASP A 235 -1.48 -23.37 5.96
N SER A 236 -1.24 -23.56 7.26
CA SER A 236 -1.62 -22.56 8.26
C SER A 236 -0.80 -21.30 8.01
N LEU A 237 -1.43 -20.28 7.43
CA LEU A 237 -0.79 -18.99 7.21
C LEU A 237 -0.62 -18.30 8.56
N GLN A 238 0.57 -18.37 9.14
CA GLN A 238 0.91 -17.55 10.29
C GLN A 238 1.31 -16.16 9.81
N ILE A 239 0.46 -15.18 10.11
CA ILE A 239 0.71 -13.76 9.86
C ILE A 239 0.75 -13.06 11.21
N ILE A 240 1.83 -12.32 11.47
CA ILE A 240 2.00 -11.51 12.68
C ILE A 240 2.15 -10.07 12.20
N GLY A 241 1.27 -9.18 12.62
CA GLY A 241 1.31 -7.79 12.17
C GLY A 241 0.87 -6.79 13.23
N ARG A 242 1.21 -5.54 12.98
CA ARG A 242 0.69 -4.39 13.70
C ARG A 242 0.45 -3.24 12.73
N ASN A 243 -0.49 -2.37 13.09
CA ASN A 243 -0.70 -1.13 12.37
C ASN A 243 0.46 -0.17 12.60
N VAL A 244 0.79 0.57 11.54
CA VAL A 244 1.68 1.72 11.55
C VAL A 244 0.80 2.95 11.39
N ALA A 245 0.98 3.93 12.28
CA ALA A 245 0.34 5.22 12.15
C ALA A 245 1.12 6.07 11.14
N PHE A 246 0.48 6.43 10.03
CA PHE A 246 1.02 7.39 9.08
C PHE A 246 0.32 8.73 9.28
N ASN A 247 1.10 9.82 9.37
CA ASN A 247 0.51 11.14 9.27
C ASN A 247 0.15 11.40 7.80
N GLN A 248 -1.14 11.59 7.52
CA GLN A 248 -1.64 11.66 6.15
C GLN A 248 -1.49 13.04 5.51
N PHE A 249 -1.24 14.10 6.30
CA PHE A 249 -1.25 15.47 5.79
C PHE A 249 -0.14 16.35 6.38
N GLY A 250 0.46 17.17 5.51
CA GLY A 250 1.47 18.15 5.86
C GLY A 250 2.88 17.57 5.82
N LEU A 251 3.85 18.42 5.47
CA LEU A 251 5.25 18.06 5.57
C LEU A 251 5.74 18.32 7.01
N PRO A 252 6.62 17.48 7.56
CA PRO A 252 7.15 17.71 8.89
C PRO A 252 8.01 18.99 8.87
N LYS A 253 8.13 19.61 10.05
CA LYS A 253 9.07 20.73 10.25
C LYS A 253 10.47 20.35 9.83
N LEU A 254 11.25 21.33 9.42
CA LEU A 254 12.69 21.16 9.23
C LEU A 254 13.39 20.88 10.57
N THR A 255 14.59 20.29 10.54
CA THR A 255 15.35 19.97 11.76
C THR A 255 15.66 21.21 12.61
N ASN A 256 15.71 22.40 11.99
CA ASN A 256 15.88 23.68 12.70
C ASN A 256 14.59 24.19 13.37
N GLY A 257 13.47 23.46 13.27
CA GLY A 257 12.19 23.80 13.87
C GLY A 257 11.27 24.70 13.03
N GLN A 258 11.71 25.16 11.85
CA GLN A 258 10.88 25.94 10.94
C GLN A 258 9.85 25.08 10.22
N ASP A 259 8.66 25.64 9.98
CA ASP A 259 7.64 25.02 9.13
C ASP A 259 8.13 24.97 7.67
N PHE A 260 7.92 23.83 7.03
CA PHE A 260 8.45 23.56 5.68
C PHE A 260 7.90 24.57 4.67
N GLU A 261 6.58 24.77 4.66
CA GLU A 261 5.88 25.62 3.70
C GLU A 261 6.33 27.08 3.82
N MET A 262 6.55 27.56 5.05
CA MET A 262 7.08 28.90 5.31
C MET A 262 8.50 29.06 4.80
N ALA A 263 9.40 28.14 5.17
CA ALA A 263 10.80 28.21 4.76
C ALA A 263 10.97 28.06 3.23
N LEU A 264 10.12 27.27 2.58
CA LEU A 264 10.08 27.16 1.12
C LEU A 264 9.58 28.45 0.47
N ALA A 265 8.53 29.07 1.00
CA ALA A 265 8.01 30.34 0.48
C ALA A 265 9.09 31.43 0.54
N GLU A 266 9.80 31.55 1.67
CA GLU A 266 10.94 32.46 1.82
C GLU A 266 12.04 32.19 0.78
N PHE A 267 12.43 30.92 0.61
CA PHE A 267 13.45 30.51 -0.35
C PHE A 267 13.08 30.85 -1.81
N LEU A 268 11.80 30.74 -2.15
CA LEU A 268 11.27 31.07 -3.48
C LEU A 268 11.00 32.56 -3.66
N GLY A 269 11.04 33.36 -2.59
CA GLY A 269 10.64 34.77 -2.60
C GLY A 269 9.13 34.95 -2.83
N LEU A 270 8.33 34.03 -2.31
CA LEU A 270 6.87 34.00 -2.37
C LEU A 270 6.27 34.20 -0.98
N THR A 271 4.97 34.49 -0.92
CA THR A 271 4.21 34.54 0.33
C THR A 271 3.34 33.30 0.43
N LEU A 272 3.39 32.60 1.57
CA LEU A 272 2.50 31.47 1.85
C LEU A 272 1.08 32.01 2.05
N LEU A 273 0.10 31.42 1.36
CA LEU A 273 -1.31 31.78 1.56
C LEU A 273 -1.92 30.93 2.67
N SER A 274 -2.57 31.57 3.64
CA SER A 274 -3.39 30.84 4.62
C SER A 274 -4.73 30.43 4.01
N GLY A 275 -5.33 29.35 4.53
CA GLY A 275 -6.57 28.77 3.98
C GLY A 275 -7.77 29.72 3.93
N ASP A 276 -7.76 30.79 4.72
CA ASP A 276 -8.84 31.77 4.83
C ASP A 276 -8.62 33.03 3.96
N GLU A 277 -7.50 33.13 3.25
CA GLU A 277 -7.18 34.31 2.44
C GLU A 277 -7.98 34.36 1.14
N VAL A 278 -8.65 35.49 0.92
CA VAL A 278 -9.40 35.74 -0.31
C VAL A 278 -8.43 35.95 -1.46
N ILE A 279 -8.36 34.96 -2.35
CA ILE A 279 -7.57 35.01 -3.58
C ILE A 279 -8.14 36.07 -4.53
N THR A 280 -7.39 37.16 -4.74
CA THR A 280 -7.83 38.29 -5.57
C THR A 280 -7.33 38.23 -7.03
N ASP A 281 -6.18 37.59 -7.31
CA ASP A 281 -5.67 37.41 -8.68
C ASP A 281 -5.02 36.04 -8.87
N ARG A 282 -5.74 35.13 -9.54
CA ARG A 282 -5.28 33.75 -9.80
C ARG A 282 -3.99 33.66 -10.60
N ARG A 283 -3.62 34.69 -11.36
CA ARG A 283 -2.38 34.69 -12.17
C ARG A 283 -1.11 34.83 -11.34
N LYS A 284 -1.24 35.21 -10.07
CA LYS A 284 -0.12 35.37 -9.13
C LYS A 284 0.11 34.12 -8.29
N LEU A 285 -0.76 33.13 -8.39
CA LEU A 285 -0.67 31.91 -7.61
C LEU A 285 0.41 30.98 -8.17
N VAL A 286 1.08 30.32 -7.23
CA VAL A 286 1.93 29.16 -7.46
C VAL A 286 1.35 28.07 -6.56
N GLY A 287 0.79 27.04 -7.18
CA GLY A 287 0.15 25.94 -6.49
C GLY A 287 0.70 24.63 -7.01
N PHE A 288 1.16 23.77 -6.12
CA PHE A 288 1.76 22.50 -6.49
C PHE A 288 1.52 21.43 -5.43
N GLU A 289 1.70 20.19 -5.86
CA GLU A 289 1.62 19.00 -5.03
C GLU A 289 3.02 18.43 -4.81
N LEU A 290 3.35 18.07 -3.57
CA LEU A 290 4.68 17.55 -3.21
C LEU A 290 4.55 16.25 -2.41
N HIS A 291 5.17 15.18 -2.93
CA HIS A 291 5.28 13.88 -2.25
C HIS A 291 6.73 13.58 -1.92
N LEU A 292 7.03 13.36 -0.64
CA LEU A 292 8.38 13.05 -0.16
C LEU A 292 8.39 11.70 0.59
N LEU A 293 9.49 10.96 0.48
CA LEU A 293 9.86 9.90 1.42
C LEU A 293 10.96 10.42 2.33
N ILE A 294 10.72 10.50 3.63
CA ILE A 294 11.70 11.00 4.60
C ILE A 294 12.22 9.81 5.40
N ASN A 295 13.53 9.64 5.48
CA ASN A 295 14.17 8.58 6.27
C ASN A 295 14.36 9.00 7.75
N LYS A 296 14.80 8.06 8.59
CA LYS A 296 15.07 8.30 10.03
C LYS A 296 16.12 9.38 10.33
N ASP A 297 17.01 9.65 9.38
CA ASP A 297 18.01 10.72 9.48
C ASP A 297 17.49 12.09 9.02
N GLY A 298 16.20 12.18 8.67
CA GLY A 298 15.56 13.40 8.20
C GLY A 298 15.92 13.75 6.75
N LYS A 299 16.53 12.84 5.99
CA LYS A 299 16.81 13.04 4.56
C LYS A 299 15.58 12.66 3.72
N ALA A 300 15.24 13.54 2.79
CA ALA A 300 14.10 13.34 1.90
C ALA A 300 14.51 12.83 0.52
N GLU A 301 13.72 11.91 0.00
CA GLU A 301 13.67 11.48 -1.39
C GLU A 301 12.40 12.04 -2.01
N ILE A 302 12.52 12.68 -3.17
CA ILE A 302 11.38 13.31 -3.86
C ILE A 302 10.70 12.26 -4.72
N ILE A 303 9.46 11.89 -4.38
CA ILE A 303 8.65 11.00 -5.21
C ILE A 303 8.09 11.78 -6.41
N SER A 304 7.46 12.93 -6.15
CA SER A 304 6.88 13.77 -7.19
C SER A 304 6.78 15.23 -6.76
N VAL A 305 6.82 16.11 -7.77
CA VAL A 305 6.51 17.53 -7.65
C VAL A 305 5.59 17.88 -8.83
N ASP A 306 4.30 18.05 -8.57
CA ASP A 306 3.33 18.45 -9.60
C ASP A 306 3.28 19.98 -9.71
N GLU A 307 4.29 20.53 -10.40
CA GLU A 307 4.40 21.94 -10.73
C GLU A 307 4.73 22.04 -12.23
N GLU A 308 3.88 22.75 -12.98
CA GLU A 308 4.03 22.93 -14.43
C GLU A 308 5.23 23.82 -14.77
N ASN A 309 5.57 24.77 -13.89
CA ASN A 309 6.71 25.65 -14.08
C ASN A 309 8.04 24.97 -13.70
N GLU A 310 8.76 24.47 -14.71
CA GLU A 310 10.04 23.76 -14.52
C GLU A 310 11.10 24.56 -13.74
N LYS A 311 11.09 25.90 -13.80
CA LYS A 311 12.01 26.73 -12.99
C LYS A 311 11.67 26.62 -11.50
N ILE A 312 10.39 26.80 -11.15
CA ILE A 312 9.92 26.70 -9.76
C ILE A 312 10.14 25.28 -9.24
N LYS A 313 9.76 24.27 -10.02
CA LYS A 313 9.98 22.85 -9.72
C LYS A 313 11.45 22.54 -9.42
N SER A 314 12.39 23.08 -10.21
CA SER A 314 13.83 22.92 -9.95
C SER A 314 14.27 23.58 -8.64
N GLN A 315 13.70 24.75 -8.30
CA GLN A 315 13.99 25.41 -7.03
C GLN A 315 13.43 24.64 -5.83
N ILE A 316 12.20 24.09 -5.93
CA ILE A 316 11.62 23.22 -4.90
C ILE A 316 12.52 22.00 -4.65
N LYS A 317 12.97 21.31 -5.71
CA LYS A 317 13.89 20.17 -5.59
C LYS A 317 15.18 20.54 -4.85
N LYS A 318 15.82 21.64 -5.25
CA LYS A 318 17.04 22.15 -4.58
C LYS A 318 16.80 22.49 -3.12
N PHE A 319 15.64 23.03 -2.77
CA PHE A 319 15.29 23.32 -1.39
C PHE A 319 15.19 22.04 -0.57
N VAL A 320 14.46 21.03 -1.07
CA VAL A 320 14.31 19.74 -0.38
C VAL A 320 15.67 19.04 -0.20
N GLU A 321 16.51 19.00 -1.23
CA GLU A 321 17.84 18.36 -1.18
C GLU A 321 18.80 18.98 -0.15
N ARG A 322 18.69 20.30 0.08
CA ARG A 322 19.58 21.04 1.00
C ARG A 322 19.19 20.91 2.46
N ASN A 323 17.92 20.61 2.73
CA ASN A 323 17.38 20.60 4.07
C ASN A 323 17.29 19.20 4.66
N THR A 324 17.09 19.15 5.97
CA THR A 324 16.75 17.94 6.71
C THR A 324 15.47 18.20 7.49
N PHE A 325 14.70 17.14 7.68
CA PHE A 325 13.39 17.17 8.31
C PHE A 325 13.46 16.62 9.74
N SER A 326 12.54 17.08 10.59
CA SER A 326 12.33 16.49 11.90
C SER A 326 11.70 15.09 11.74
N THR A 327 12.21 14.13 12.50
CA THR A 327 11.79 12.72 12.46
C THR A 327 11.07 12.29 13.74
N ASN A 328 10.64 13.25 14.57
CA ASN A 328 9.93 12.96 15.83
C ASN A 328 8.61 12.18 15.63
N TYR A 329 8.07 12.20 14.42
CA TYR A 329 6.83 11.52 14.05
C TYR A 329 7.08 10.16 13.37
N HIS A 330 8.35 9.75 13.20
CA HIS A 330 8.67 8.48 12.56
C HIS A 330 8.37 7.30 13.46
N ASP A 331 7.69 6.30 12.90
CA ASP A 331 7.59 5.00 13.55
C ASP A 331 8.99 4.36 13.64
N PRO A 332 9.43 3.90 14.82
CA PRO A 332 10.79 3.40 15.02
C PRO A 332 11.11 2.16 14.17
N ASP A 333 10.12 1.38 13.74
CA ASP A 333 10.34 0.15 12.95
C ASP A 333 10.33 0.39 11.44
N ILE A 334 10.01 1.61 11.01
CA ILE A 334 9.83 2.00 9.60
C ILE A 334 10.94 2.95 9.15
N ASP A 335 11.73 2.52 8.17
CA ASP A 335 12.96 3.22 7.78
C ASP A 335 12.73 4.52 7.00
N LYS A 336 11.58 4.62 6.30
CA LYS A 336 11.13 5.81 5.58
C LYS A 336 9.62 5.97 5.71
N MET A 337 9.15 7.21 5.78
CA MET A 337 7.72 7.52 5.77
C MET A 337 7.40 8.52 4.65
N LYS A 338 6.28 8.30 3.99
CA LYS A 338 5.73 9.16 2.95
C LYS A 338 5.01 10.32 3.61
N PHE A 339 5.29 11.51 3.10
CA PHE A 339 4.58 12.73 3.45
C PHE A 339 4.09 13.40 2.18
N PHE A 340 3.01 14.16 2.35
CA PHE A 340 2.27 14.78 1.27
C PHE A 340 1.80 16.17 1.70
N SER A 341 1.95 17.14 0.82
CA SER A 341 1.36 18.47 1.03
C SER A 341 0.93 19.08 -0.31
N ILE A 342 -0.22 19.75 -0.29
CA ILE A 342 -0.67 20.67 -1.33
C ILE A 342 -0.32 22.06 -0.84
N ILE A 343 0.53 22.76 -1.58
CA ILE A 343 1.09 24.04 -1.16
C ILE A 343 0.62 25.13 -2.12
N LEU A 344 0.10 26.22 -1.56
CA LEU A 344 -0.35 27.38 -2.31
C LEU A 344 0.36 28.64 -1.83
N MET A 345 0.95 29.37 -2.78
CA MET A 345 1.73 30.58 -2.53
C MET A 345 1.35 31.69 -3.50
N GLU A 346 1.59 32.95 -3.13
CA GLU A 346 1.44 34.10 -4.00
C GLU A 346 2.79 34.73 -4.34
N ARG A 347 2.95 35.11 -5.61
CA ARG A 347 4.07 35.96 -6.04
C ARG A 347 3.94 37.34 -5.41
N ASN A 348 4.99 37.75 -4.70
CA ASN A 348 5.10 39.11 -4.17
C ASN A 348 4.78 40.13 -5.26
N LYS A 349 3.98 41.17 -4.92
CA LYS A 349 3.76 42.31 -5.82
C LYS A 349 5.13 42.84 -6.22
N THR A 350 5.51 42.70 -7.49
CA THR A 350 6.58 43.52 -8.05
C THR A 350 6.23 44.95 -7.72
N LYS A 351 7.04 45.61 -6.88
CA LYS A 351 6.96 47.07 -6.76
C LYS A 351 6.95 47.60 -8.19
N PRO A 352 5.97 48.43 -8.58
CA PRO A 352 6.06 49.10 -9.86
C PRO A 352 7.42 49.80 -9.85
N ASN A 353 8.24 49.54 -10.87
CA ASN A 353 9.41 50.38 -11.10
C ASN A 353 8.85 51.78 -11.29
N ASN A 354 9.09 52.66 -10.32
CA ASN A 354 8.81 54.08 -10.46
C ASN A 354 9.76 54.57 -11.56
N SER A 355 9.25 54.60 -12.79
CA SER A 355 9.83 55.27 -13.95
C SER A 355 9.53 56.77 -13.89
#